data_AF-A0AAN4ZK62-F1
#
_entry.id   AF-A0AAN4ZK62-F1
#
_cell.length_a   1.000
_cell.length_b   1.000
_cell.length_c   1.000
_cell.angle_alpha   90.00
_cell.angle_beta   90.00
_cell.angle_gamma   90.00
#
_symmetry.space_group_name_H-M   'P 1'
#
loop_
_entity.id
_entity.type
_entity.pdbx_description
1 polymer ?
#
loop_
_entity_poly.entity_id
_entity_poly.type
_entity_poly.pdbx_seq_one_letter_code
_entity_poly.pdbx_strand_id
1 'polypeptide(L)'
;QTIFLGREGESILHAARIQVLFKVASYSLQHPSLPLFIPLAQWLRKMIGRSGHPEELISLLVEHFIQPDPALRLYDFLIPISTTAPEFGFIFVALAPRENCVGFAMATVVSACLHGFIDEFLVMMADYPDKLATPFAKHSFSCLAKYALQKDESDEEEEEREEKKEVEEEEEKENEDEQMEKEEEDPEEGEVPADSLEQRLSRALASIVNGWRVRGVKLELEGEILSKMTSTSRRRHLVEALVRQRGKKVSPKK
;
A
#
# COMPACT_ATOMS: atom_id res chain seq x y z
N GLN A 1 19.35 -6.40 -25.18
CA GLN A 1 20.79 -6.34 -24.85
C GLN A 1 21.00 -7.01 -23.50
N THR A 2 21.99 -7.89 -23.38
CA THR A 2 22.21 -8.73 -22.19
C THR A 2 23.36 -8.18 -21.36
N ILE A 3 23.11 -7.76 -20.11
CA ILE A 3 24.18 -7.36 -19.18
C ILE A 3 24.71 -8.65 -18.53
N PHE A 4 25.90 -9.09 -18.97
CA PHE A 4 26.56 -10.29 -18.46
C PHE A 4 27.25 -9.97 -17.12
N LEU A 5 26.68 -10.44 -16.01
CA LEU A 5 27.21 -10.20 -14.66
C LEU A 5 27.90 -11.43 -14.03
N GLY A 6 28.46 -12.30 -14.87
CA GLY A 6 29.63 -13.12 -14.53
C GLY A 6 29.44 -14.58 -14.12
N ARG A 7 30.55 -15.35 -14.27
CA ARG A 7 30.75 -16.76 -13.89
C ARG A 7 30.95 -16.91 -12.37
N GLU A 8 30.43 -18.00 -11.80
CA GLU A 8 30.70 -18.42 -10.42
C GLU A 8 32.20 -18.63 -10.19
N GLY A 9 32.75 -18.14 -9.06
CA GLY A 9 34.14 -18.37 -8.64
C GLY A 9 34.92 -17.15 -8.13
N GLU A 10 34.45 -15.92 -8.42
CA GLU A 10 35.12 -14.67 -8.03
C GLU A 10 34.20 -13.78 -7.17
N SER A 11 34.20 -13.98 -5.86
CA SER A 11 33.26 -13.32 -4.93
C SER A 11 33.34 -11.79 -4.96
N ILE A 12 34.55 -11.22 -5.01
CA ILE A 12 34.77 -9.76 -5.04
C ILE A 12 34.21 -9.16 -6.34
N LEU A 13 34.48 -9.80 -7.48
CA LEU A 13 34.02 -9.32 -8.77
C LEU A 13 32.51 -9.51 -8.94
N HIS A 14 31.94 -10.57 -8.36
CA HIS A 14 30.48 -10.73 -8.29
C HIS A 14 29.83 -9.58 -7.51
N ALA A 15 30.32 -9.27 -6.31
CA ALA A 15 29.79 -8.17 -5.51
C ALA A 15 29.88 -6.82 -6.26
N ALA A 16 31.02 -6.52 -6.88
CA ALA A 16 31.18 -5.29 -7.68
C ALA A 16 30.18 -5.20 -8.84
N ARG A 17 29.91 -6.32 -9.52
CA ARG A 17 28.94 -6.40 -10.63
C ARG A 17 27.51 -6.16 -10.16
N ILE A 18 27.12 -6.70 -9.00
CA ILE A 18 25.81 -6.45 -8.40
C ILE A 18 25.65 -4.97 -8.04
N GLN A 19 26.68 -4.33 -7.48
CA GLN A 19 26.66 -2.90 -7.17
C GLN A 19 26.50 -2.03 -8.44
N VAL A 20 27.16 -2.40 -9.54
CA VAL A 20 26.97 -1.73 -10.83
C VAL A 20 25.53 -1.92 -11.32
N LEU A 21 24.96 -3.12 -11.23
CA LEU A 21 23.58 -3.38 -11.61
C LEU A 21 22.60 -2.50 -10.83
N PHE A 22 22.79 -2.33 -9.53
CA PHE A 22 21.90 -1.50 -8.71
C PHE A 22 21.95 -0.03 -9.10
N LYS A 23 23.16 0.50 -9.36
CA LYS A 23 23.33 1.87 -9.87
C LYS A 23 22.69 2.05 -11.23
N VAL A 24 22.85 1.07 -12.13
CA VAL A 24 22.20 1.08 -13.45
C VAL A 24 20.67 1.03 -13.32
N ALA A 25 20.14 0.20 -12.42
CA ALA A 25 18.71 0.13 -12.16
C ALA A 25 18.17 1.47 -11.66
N SER A 26 18.84 2.10 -10.68
CA SER A 26 18.47 3.44 -10.22
C SER A 26 18.51 4.47 -11.36
N TYR A 27 19.59 4.52 -12.14
CA TYR A 27 19.69 5.47 -13.26
C TYR A 27 18.60 5.22 -14.31
N SER A 28 18.26 3.96 -14.57
CA SER A 28 17.29 3.59 -15.59
C SER A 28 15.86 4.07 -15.33
N LEU A 29 15.51 4.41 -14.08
CA LEU A 29 14.20 4.98 -13.73
C LEU A 29 14.00 6.39 -14.27
N GLN A 30 15.08 7.13 -14.52
CA GLN A 30 15.03 8.49 -15.04
C GLN A 30 15.06 8.52 -16.58
N HIS A 31 15.07 7.36 -17.24
CA HIS A 31 15.35 7.20 -18.66
C HIS A 31 14.40 6.16 -19.30
N PRO A 32 14.32 6.05 -20.64
CA PRO A 32 13.40 5.13 -21.33
C PRO A 32 13.80 3.64 -21.21
N SER A 33 14.52 3.25 -20.15
CA SER A 33 15.06 1.91 -19.93
C SER A 33 14.25 1.10 -18.90
N LEU A 34 13.01 1.51 -18.58
CA LEU A 34 12.10 0.80 -17.68
C LEU A 34 11.90 -0.70 -17.99
N PRO A 35 11.93 -1.17 -19.27
CA PRO A 35 11.86 -2.61 -19.55
C PRO A 35 12.99 -3.45 -18.91
N LEU A 36 14.10 -2.83 -18.46
CA LEU A 36 15.14 -3.49 -17.66
C LEU A 36 14.58 -4.12 -16.36
N PHE A 37 13.52 -3.55 -15.80
CA PHE A 37 12.93 -4.01 -14.55
C PHE A 37 12.22 -5.35 -14.68
N ILE A 38 11.83 -5.77 -15.88
CA ILE A 38 11.20 -7.08 -16.12
C ILE A 38 12.19 -8.23 -15.84
N PRO A 39 13.34 -8.34 -16.54
CA PRO A 39 14.32 -9.38 -16.22
C PRO A 39 14.94 -9.19 -14.83
N LEU A 40 15.01 -7.94 -14.32
CA LEU A 40 15.47 -7.67 -12.97
C LEU A 40 14.53 -8.28 -11.92
N ALA A 41 13.21 -8.13 -12.07
CA ALA A 41 12.21 -8.76 -11.19
C ALA A 41 12.35 -10.28 -11.18
N GLN A 42 12.52 -10.89 -12.36
CA GLN A 42 12.72 -12.34 -12.49
C GLN A 42 14.00 -12.82 -11.78
N TRP A 43 15.07 -12.03 -11.85
CA TRP A 43 16.30 -12.33 -11.12
C TRP A 43 16.11 -12.16 -9.61
N LEU A 44 15.53 -11.03 -9.17
CA LEU A 44 15.24 -10.77 -7.76
C LEU A 44 14.40 -11.88 -7.14
N ARG A 45 13.36 -12.34 -7.84
CA ARG A 45 12.49 -13.45 -7.40
C ARG A 45 13.29 -14.70 -7.03
N LYS A 46 14.36 -15.00 -7.75
CA LYS A 46 15.26 -16.13 -7.46
C LYS A 46 16.18 -15.86 -6.25
N MET A 47 16.46 -14.60 -5.96
CA MET A 47 17.32 -14.16 -4.87
C MET A 47 16.59 -13.96 -3.54
N ILE A 48 15.26 -13.80 -3.55
CA ILE A 48 14.45 -13.64 -2.32
C ILE A 48 14.67 -14.83 -1.38
N GLY A 49 15.07 -14.50 -0.15
CA GLY A 49 15.42 -15.47 0.91
C GLY A 49 16.68 -16.30 0.61
N ARG A 50 17.50 -15.90 -0.36
CA ARG A 50 18.82 -16.52 -0.66
C ARG A 50 19.99 -15.55 -0.47
N SER A 51 19.74 -14.25 -0.64
CA SER A 51 20.73 -13.18 -0.46
C SER A 51 20.02 -11.89 -0.02
N GLY A 52 20.76 -10.91 0.52
CA GLY A 52 20.25 -9.58 0.83
C GLY A 52 20.10 -8.63 -0.38
N HIS A 53 20.37 -9.09 -1.60
CA HIS A 53 20.34 -8.25 -2.80
C HIS A 53 19.00 -7.59 -3.11
N PRO A 54 17.83 -8.26 -2.95
CA PRO A 54 16.56 -7.57 -3.10
C PRO A 54 16.42 -6.41 -2.12
N GLU A 55 16.74 -6.61 -0.86
CA GLU A 55 16.65 -5.59 0.18
C GLU A 55 17.63 -4.44 -0.06
N GLU A 56 18.86 -4.74 -0.48
CA GLU A 56 19.87 -3.73 -0.85
C GLU A 56 19.41 -2.84 -2.01
N LEU A 57 18.90 -3.44 -3.10
CA LEU A 57 18.41 -2.69 -4.25
C LEU A 57 17.19 -1.84 -3.88
N ILE A 58 16.23 -2.42 -3.18
CA ILE A 58 15.03 -1.69 -2.77
C ILE A 58 15.39 -0.52 -1.84
N SER A 59 16.32 -0.73 -0.91
CA SER A 59 16.81 0.34 -0.02
C SER A 59 17.46 1.47 -0.82
N LEU A 60 18.28 1.16 -1.83
CA LEU A 60 18.87 2.15 -2.71
C LEU A 60 17.81 2.96 -3.46
N LEU A 61 16.75 2.31 -3.96
CA LEU A 61 15.67 3.00 -4.66
C LEU A 61 14.85 3.89 -3.72
N VAL A 62 14.62 3.46 -2.48
CA VAL A 62 13.97 4.29 -1.45
C VAL A 62 14.82 5.54 -1.15
N GLU A 63 16.12 5.37 -0.96
CA GLU A 63 17.06 6.49 -0.73
C GLU A 63 17.08 7.48 -1.89
N HIS A 64 17.05 6.99 -3.13
CA HIS A 64 17.18 7.83 -4.32
C HIS A 64 15.87 8.49 -4.79
N PHE A 65 14.71 7.91 -4.48
CA PHE A 65 13.43 8.35 -5.07
C PHE A 65 12.32 8.62 -4.07
N ILE A 66 12.35 8.05 -2.87
CA ILE A 66 11.29 8.26 -1.87
C ILE A 66 11.71 9.27 -0.79
N GLN A 67 12.91 9.11 -0.24
CA GLN A 67 13.44 9.95 0.85
C GLN A 67 13.93 11.35 0.47
N PRO A 68 14.30 11.66 -0.79
CA PRO A 68 14.67 13.03 -1.15
C PRO A 68 13.54 14.03 -0.92
N ASP A 69 13.87 15.32 -1.00
CA ASP A 69 12.93 16.42 -0.80
C ASP A 69 11.64 16.19 -1.63
N PRO A 70 10.45 16.13 -0.98
CA PRO A 70 9.18 15.93 -1.66
C PRO A 70 8.92 16.93 -2.80
N ALA A 71 9.47 18.14 -2.73
CA ALA A 71 9.35 19.16 -3.77
C ALA A 71 9.98 18.73 -5.11
N LEU A 72 10.98 17.84 -5.09
CA LEU A 72 11.61 17.29 -6.29
C LEU A 72 10.78 16.20 -6.96
N ARG A 73 9.79 15.66 -6.26
CA ARG A 73 8.85 14.63 -6.75
C ARG A 73 9.53 13.43 -7.43
N LEU A 74 10.71 13.03 -6.94
CA LEU A 74 11.49 11.95 -7.55
C LEU A 74 10.75 10.60 -7.54
N TYR A 75 9.80 10.40 -6.62
CA TYR A 75 8.96 9.22 -6.57
C TYR A 75 8.09 9.04 -7.83
N ASP A 76 7.83 10.10 -8.59
CA ASP A 76 7.09 10.01 -9.87
C ASP A 76 7.81 9.10 -10.87
N PHE A 77 9.15 8.98 -10.81
CA PHE A 77 9.92 8.07 -11.67
C PHE A 77 9.68 6.58 -11.36
N LEU A 78 9.18 6.25 -10.16
CA LEU A 78 8.84 4.88 -9.78
C LEU A 78 7.45 4.47 -10.26
N ILE A 79 6.53 5.43 -10.47
CA ILE A 79 5.13 5.16 -10.82
C ILE A 79 5.02 4.32 -12.11
N PRO A 80 5.73 4.65 -13.22
CA PRO A 80 5.63 3.88 -14.47
C PRO A 80 6.03 2.40 -14.38
N ILE A 81 6.71 1.99 -13.29
CA ILE A 81 7.04 0.58 -13.07
C ILE A 81 5.77 -0.25 -12.89
N SER A 82 4.70 0.32 -12.29
CA SER A 82 3.47 -0.42 -12.02
C SER A 82 2.87 -1.04 -13.28
N THR A 83 2.99 -0.35 -14.42
CA THR A 83 2.48 -0.83 -15.71
C THR A 83 3.54 -1.54 -16.54
N THR A 84 4.82 -1.12 -16.45
CA THR A 84 5.89 -1.68 -17.29
C THR A 84 6.45 -3.00 -16.75
N ALA A 85 6.62 -3.10 -15.43
CA ALA A 85 7.18 -4.26 -14.74
C ALA A 85 6.45 -4.49 -13.40
N PRO A 86 5.15 -4.88 -13.44
CA PRO A 86 4.32 -5.02 -12.23
C PRO A 86 4.93 -5.97 -11.19
N GLU A 87 5.57 -7.07 -11.63
CA GLU A 87 6.27 -7.97 -10.71
C GLU A 87 7.35 -7.28 -9.88
N PHE A 88 8.11 -6.35 -10.47
CA PHE A 88 9.05 -5.54 -9.71
C PHE A 88 8.33 -4.64 -8.71
N GLY A 89 7.23 -4.01 -9.15
CA GLY A 89 6.38 -3.19 -8.29
C GLY A 89 5.87 -3.96 -7.07
N PHE A 90 5.50 -5.23 -7.22
CA PHE A 90 5.08 -6.07 -6.10
C PHE A 90 6.21 -6.38 -5.12
N ILE A 91 7.42 -6.66 -5.63
CA ILE A 91 8.61 -6.83 -4.78
C ILE A 91 8.92 -5.53 -4.04
N PHE A 92 8.80 -4.39 -4.73
CA PHE A 92 8.97 -3.06 -4.12
C PHE A 92 7.94 -2.83 -3.02
N VAL A 93 6.64 -3.02 -3.26
CA VAL A 93 5.59 -2.89 -2.24
C VAL A 93 5.82 -3.84 -1.06
N ALA A 94 6.32 -5.05 -1.32
CA ALA A 94 6.61 -6.03 -0.29
C ALA A 94 7.75 -5.61 0.63
N LEU A 95 8.81 -4.99 0.08
CA LEU A 95 10.08 -4.78 0.78
C LEU A 95 10.39 -3.31 1.13
N ALA A 96 9.84 -2.34 0.42
CA ALA A 96 10.20 -0.93 0.54
C ALA A 96 9.57 -0.21 1.75
N PRO A 97 8.26 -0.38 2.05
CA PRO A 97 7.63 0.39 3.12
C PRO A 97 8.22 0.04 4.49
N ARG A 98 8.74 1.05 5.17
CA ARG A 98 9.32 0.98 6.53
C ARG A 98 8.97 2.26 7.28
N GLU A 99 8.96 2.22 8.60
CA GLU A 99 8.53 3.34 9.44
C GLU A 99 9.25 4.67 9.12
N ASN A 100 10.51 4.60 8.71
CA ASN A 100 11.32 5.78 8.39
C ASN A 100 11.11 6.34 6.97
N CYS A 101 10.29 5.71 6.13
CA CYS A 101 10.06 6.15 4.74
C CYS A 101 8.60 6.10 4.30
N VAL A 102 7.66 5.72 5.18
CA VAL A 102 6.23 5.77 4.87
C VAL A 102 5.71 7.20 5.04
N GLY A 103 5.37 7.81 3.92
CA GLY A 103 4.69 9.10 3.79
C GLY A 103 4.03 9.21 2.41
N PHE A 104 3.63 10.41 2.01
CA PHE A 104 2.90 10.65 0.75
C PHE A 104 3.56 10.00 -0.49
N ALA A 105 4.88 10.16 -0.65
CA ALA A 105 5.62 9.60 -1.78
C ALA A 105 5.53 8.06 -1.84
N MET A 106 5.77 7.38 -0.71
CA MET A 106 5.66 5.92 -0.61
C MET A 106 4.22 5.45 -0.84
N ALA A 107 3.25 6.10 -0.21
CA ALA A 107 1.83 5.77 -0.38
C ALA A 107 1.38 5.91 -1.83
N THR A 108 1.84 6.94 -2.53
CA THR A 108 1.56 7.17 -3.96
C THR A 108 2.08 6.03 -4.82
N VAL A 109 3.35 5.66 -4.66
CA VAL A 109 3.98 4.57 -5.43
C VAL A 109 3.31 3.23 -5.14
N VAL A 110 3.05 2.92 -3.87
CA VAL A 110 2.36 1.68 -3.47
C VAL A 110 0.94 1.62 -4.04
N SER A 111 0.19 2.73 -3.97
CA SER A 111 -1.15 2.81 -4.54
C SER A 111 -1.11 2.54 -6.05
N ALA A 112 -0.16 3.15 -6.77
CA ALA A 112 0.02 2.92 -8.20
C ALA A 112 0.38 1.46 -8.54
N CYS A 113 1.27 0.83 -7.76
CA CYS A 113 1.66 -0.57 -7.98
C CYS A 113 0.55 -1.59 -7.67
N LEU A 114 -0.38 -1.25 -6.77
CA LEU A 114 -1.49 -2.14 -6.40
C LEU A 114 -2.76 -1.91 -7.23
N HIS A 115 -2.93 -0.70 -7.79
CA HIS A 115 -4.14 -0.35 -8.53
C HIS A 115 -4.34 -1.26 -9.75
N GLY A 116 -5.43 -2.04 -9.75
CA GLY A 116 -5.76 -2.99 -10.82
C GLY A 116 -4.95 -4.29 -10.80
N PHE A 117 -4.06 -4.50 -9.81
CA PHE A 117 -3.12 -5.63 -9.77
C PHE A 117 -3.11 -6.39 -8.43
N ILE A 118 -4.15 -6.22 -7.61
CA ILE A 118 -4.21 -6.81 -6.26
C ILE A 118 -4.22 -8.33 -6.31
N ASP A 119 -4.92 -8.93 -7.27
CA ASP A 119 -5.00 -10.39 -7.38
C ASP A 119 -3.66 -11.01 -7.77
N GLU A 120 -2.94 -10.40 -8.72
CA GLU A 120 -1.59 -10.78 -9.13
C GLU A 120 -0.59 -10.61 -7.99
N PHE A 121 -0.68 -9.50 -7.24
CA PHE A 121 0.10 -9.29 -6.03
C PHE A 121 -0.15 -10.41 -5.01
N LEU A 122 -1.42 -10.77 -4.76
CA LEU A 122 -1.79 -11.85 -3.84
C LEU A 122 -1.32 -13.23 -4.32
N VAL A 123 -1.31 -13.48 -5.63
CA VAL A 123 -0.71 -14.70 -6.22
C VAL A 123 0.79 -14.73 -5.93
N MET A 124 1.52 -13.63 -6.16
CA MET A 124 2.94 -13.58 -5.84
C MET A 124 3.23 -13.79 -4.35
N MET A 125 2.43 -13.18 -3.46
CA MET A 125 2.58 -13.39 -2.02
C MET A 125 2.33 -14.86 -1.64
N ALA A 126 1.36 -15.52 -2.27
CA ALA A 126 1.07 -16.94 -2.03
C ALA A 126 2.17 -17.89 -2.56
N ASP A 127 2.86 -17.51 -3.64
CA ASP A 127 4.00 -18.26 -4.17
C ASP A 127 5.24 -18.17 -3.25
N TYR A 128 5.36 -17.11 -2.44
CA TYR A 128 6.50 -16.84 -1.56
C TYR A 128 6.06 -16.48 -0.13
N PRO A 129 5.36 -17.38 0.59
CA PRO A 129 4.73 -17.05 1.86
C PRO A 129 5.76 -16.64 2.93
N ASP A 130 6.81 -17.44 3.12
CA ASP A 130 7.81 -17.19 4.18
C ASP A 130 8.76 -16.03 3.86
N LYS A 131 8.92 -15.72 2.57
CA LYS A 131 10.00 -14.84 2.09
C LYS A 131 9.52 -13.47 1.64
N LEU A 132 8.26 -13.35 1.23
CA LEU A 132 7.64 -12.08 0.84
C LEU A 132 6.40 -11.79 1.69
N ALA A 133 5.45 -12.72 1.77
CA ALA A 133 4.18 -12.43 2.44
C ALA A 133 4.35 -12.15 3.94
N THR A 134 5.10 -12.99 4.65
CA THR A 134 5.35 -12.81 6.09
C THR A 134 6.13 -11.52 6.38
N PRO A 135 7.26 -11.21 5.70
CA PRO A 135 7.93 -9.92 5.88
C PRO A 135 7.05 -8.71 5.52
N PHE A 136 6.26 -8.79 4.45
CA PHE A 136 5.33 -7.74 4.06
C PHE A 136 4.25 -7.53 5.13
N ALA A 137 3.62 -8.60 5.60
CA ALA A 137 2.62 -8.57 6.67
C ALA A 137 3.17 -7.92 7.95
N LYS A 138 4.39 -8.30 8.34
CA LYS A 138 5.02 -7.86 9.58
C LYS A 138 5.47 -6.41 9.54
N HIS A 139 6.02 -5.95 8.41
CA HIS A 139 6.67 -4.63 8.33
C HIS A 139 5.88 -3.67 7.45
N SER A 140 5.81 -3.98 6.17
CA SER A 140 5.30 -3.06 5.15
C SER A 140 3.80 -2.78 5.31
N PHE A 141 3.00 -3.82 5.51
CA PHE A 141 1.56 -3.71 5.73
C PHE A 141 1.25 -2.86 6.96
N SER A 142 1.95 -3.11 8.07
CA SER A 142 1.74 -2.35 9.31
C SER A 142 1.94 -0.85 9.10
N CYS A 143 3.05 -0.47 8.46
CA CYS A 143 3.35 0.93 8.19
C CYS A 143 2.32 1.58 7.26
N LEU A 144 1.94 0.88 6.18
CA LEU A 144 0.95 1.37 5.22
C LEU A 144 -0.45 1.49 5.85
N ALA A 145 -0.84 0.55 6.71
CA ALA A 145 -2.08 0.60 7.44
C ALA A 145 -2.09 1.76 8.44
N LYS A 146 -0.97 2.02 9.14
CA LYS A 146 -0.86 3.19 10.02
C LYS A 146 -1.05 4.49 9.24
N TYR A 147 -0.41 4.65 8.08
CA TYR A 147 -0.59 5.82 7.20
C TYR A 147 -2.04 5.94 6.73
N ALA A 148 -2.62 4.87 6.17
CA ALA A 148 -4.00 4.85 5.68
C ALA A 148 -5.07 5.02 6.77
N LEU A 149 -4.67 5.02 8.05
CA LEU A 149 -5.53 5.23 9.22
C LEU A 149 -5.21 6.53 9.99
N GLN A 150 -4.25 7.35 9.55
CA GLN A 150 -4.00 8.69 10.12
C GLN A 150 -5.15 9.65 9.80
N LYS A 151 -5.84 10.21 10.81
CA LYS A 151 -6.86 11.25 10.57
C LYS A 151 -6.20 12.42 9.82
N ASP A 152 -6.80 12.83 8.70
CA ASP A 152 -6.43 14.07 8.02
C ASP A 152 -7.42 15.18 8.39
N GLU A 153 -7.06 16.45 8.18
CA GLU A 153 -7.91 17.63 8.46
C GLU A 153 -9.31 17.51 7.81
N SER A 154 -9.39 16.86 6.65
CA SER A 154 -10.64 16.58 5.94
C SER A 154 -11.57 15.58 6.63
N ASP A 155 -11.06 14.78 7.56
CA ASP A 155 -11.87 13.84 8.36
C ASP A 155 -12.42 14.57 9.62
N GLU A 156 -11.72 15.57 10.14
CA GLU A 156 -12.19 16.43 11.23
C GLU A 156 -13.30 17.38 10.75
N GLU A 157 -13.13 17.98 9.57
CA GLU A 157 -14.16 18.84 8.96
C GLU A 157 -15.45 18.08 8.58
N GLU A 158 -15.36 16.78 8.27
CA GLU A 158 -16.52 15.94 7.98
C GLU A 158 -17.21 15.44 9.25
N GLU A 159 -16.45 15.06 10.29
CA GLU A 159 -17.01 14.77 11.62
C GLU A 159 -17.75 16.00 12.18
N GLU A 160 -17.19 17.21 12.04
CA GLU A 160 -17.89 18.45 12.42
C GLU A 160 -19.14 18.73 11.57
N ARG A 161 -19.20 18.29 10.31
CA ARG A 161 -20.40 18.43 9.47
C ARG A 161 -21.47 17.40 9.82
N GLU A 162 -21.08 16.16 10.12
CA GLU A 162 -22.00 15.10 10.54
C GLU A 162 -22.58 15.42 11.93
N GLU A 163 -21.77 15.90 12.87
CA GLU A 163 -22.25 16.36 14.19
C GLU A 163 -23.22 17.53 14.07
N LYS A 164 -22.97 18.50 13.17
CA LYS A 164 -23.90 19.60 12.92
C LYS A 164 -25.24 19.14 12.34
N LYS A 165 -25.22 18.14 11.44
CA LYS A 165 -26.45 17.55 10.87
C LYS A 165 -27.25 16.75 11.89
N GLU A 166 -26.59 16.00 12.76
CA GLU A 166 -27.28 15.25 13.82
C GLU A 166 -27.94 16.20 14.84
N VAL A 167 -27.32 17.34 15.15
CA VAL A 167 -27.91 18.38 16.00
C VAL A 167 -29.11 19.06 15.32
N GLU A 168 -29.01 19.38 14.02
CA GLU A 168 -30.13 19.96 13.25
C GLU A 168 -31.32 18.98 13.15
N GLU A 169 -31.09 17.69 12.93
CA GLU A 169 -32.15 16.67 12.91
C GLU A 169 -32.76 16.38 14.28
N GLU A 170 -32.06 16.64 15.38
CA GLU A 170 -32.60 16.55 16.75
C GLU A 170 -33.42 17.80 17.11
N GLU A 171 -33.01 19.00 16.67
CA GLU A 171 -33.78 20.24 16.87
C GLU A 171 -35.09 20.27 16.05
N GLU A 172 -35.12 19.68 14.85
CA GLU A 172 -36.34 19.54 14.05
C GLU A 172 -37.34 18.52 14.65
N LYS A 173 -36.86 17.52 15.40
CA LYS A 173 -37.71 16.53 16.08
C LYS A 173 -38.32 17.03 17.40
N GLU A 174 -37.82 18.13 17.96
CA GLU A 174 -38.44 18.78 19.13
C GLU A 174 -39.51 19.81 18.76
N ASN A 175 -39.66 20.15 17.47
CA ASN A 175 -40.71 21.03 16.96
C ASN A 175 -41.59 20.33 15.89
N GLU A 176 -42.20 19.20 16.23
CA GLU A 176 -43.38 18.73 15.48
C GLU A 176 -44.65 19.38 16.04
N ASP A 177 -44.92 20.61 15.60
CA ASP A 177 -46.29 21.03 15.27
C ASP A 177 -46.22 21.94 14.03
N GLU A 178 -46.88 21.44 12.98
CA GLU A 178 -47.32 22.12 11.75
C GLU A 178 -46.40 22.22 10.51
N GLN A 179 -46.92 21.52 9.49
CA GLN A 179 -47.02 21.86 8.06
C GLN A 179 -46.00 21.24 7.08
N MET A 180 -46.55 20.27 6.34
CA MET A 180 -46.12 19.83 5.02
C MET A 180 -46.02 21.03 4.06
N GLU A 181 -44.86 21.22 3.44
CA GLU A 181 -44.74 21.50 2.01
C GLU A 181 -43.47 20.81 1.51
N LYS A 182 -43.65 19.82 0.62
CA LYS A 182 -42.56 19.16 -0.09
C LYS A 182 -42.16 20.05 -1.26
N GLU A 183 -41.02 20.70 -1.17
CA GLU A 183 -40.27 21.11 -2.36
C GLU A 183 -39.29 19.98 -2.69
N GLU A 184 -39.51 19.33 -3.84
CA GLU A 184 -38.54 18.42 -4.44
C GLU A 184 -37.41 19.28 -5.03
N GLU A 185 -36.36 19.51 -4.25
CA GLU A 185 -35.09 19.97 -4.81
C GLU A 185 -34.42 18.81 -5.56
N ASP A 186 -34.19 19.04 -6.85
CA ASP A 186 -33.35 18.22 -7.73
C ASP A 186 -32.00 17.95 -7.04
N PRO A 187 -31.53 16.69 -6.94
CA PRO A 187 -30.19 16.45 -6.46
C PRO A 187 -29.22 17.00 -7.51
N GLU A 188 -28.59 18.15 -7.19
CA GLU A 188 -27.39 18.61 -7.90
C GLU A 188 -26.46 17.40 -8.06
N GLU A 189 -26.06 17.13 -9.30
CA GLU A 189 -25.03 16.14 -9.62
C GLU A 189 -23.73 16.57 -8.93
N GLY A 190 -23.58 16.19 -7.66
CA GLY A 190 -22.36 16.35 -6.90
C GLY A 190 -21.28 15.56 -7.62
N GLU A 191 -20.28 16.26 -8.15
CA GLU A 191 -19.04 15.65 -8.58
C GLU A 191 -18.55 14.73 -7.46
N VAL A 192 -18.58 13.41 -7.69
CA VAL A 192 -18.06 12.44 -6.73
C VAL A 192 -16.59 12.83 -6.47
N PRO A 193 -16.22 13.19 -5.23
CA PRO A 193 -14.85 13.60 -4.94
C PRO A 193 -13.90 12.50 -5.38
N ALA A 194 -12.90 12.85 -6.19
CA ALA A 194 -11.87 11.90 -6.58
C ALA A 194 -11.25 11.29 -5.32
N ASP A 195 -11.35 9.97 -5.17
CA ASP A 195 -10.95 9.26 -3.94
C ASP A 195 -9.55 9.71 -3.47
N SER A 196 -9.43 10.10 -2.20
CA SER A 196 -8.16 10.52 -1.62
C SER A 196 -7.11 9.40 -1.70
N LEU A 197 -5.81 9.73 -1.57
CA LEU A 197 -4.74 8.73 -1.63
C LEU A 197 -4.91 7.68 -0.52
N GLU A 198 -5.28 8.13 0.67
CA GLU A 198 -5.51 7.36 1.88
C GLU A 198 -6.71 6.43 1.69
N GLN A 199 -7.79 6.89 1.05
CA GLN A 199 -8.95 6.05 0.72
C GLN A 199 -8.60 4.98 -0.33
N ARG A 200 -7.85 5.34 -1.37
CA ARG A 200 -7.36 4.39 -2.38
C ARG A 200 -6.46 3.32 -1.74
N LEU A 201 -5.52 3.74 -0.90
CA LEU A 201 -4.62 2.83 -0.18
C LEU A 201 -5.41 1.94 0.80
N SER A 202 -6.34 2.51 1.55
CA SER A 202 -7.21 1.79 2.50
C SER A 202 -8.00 0.68 1.81
N ARG A 203 -8.65 0.96 0.67
CA ARG A 203 -9.34 -0.07 -0.13
C ARG A 203 -8.39 -1.15 -0.65
N ALA A 204 -7.21 -0.78 -1.13
CA ALA A 204 -6.22 -1.75 -1.59
C ALA A 204 -5.78 -2.70 -0.47
N LEU A 205 -5.47 -2.15 0.72
CA LEU A 205 -5.11 -2.93 1.90
C LEU A 205 -6.27 -3.81 2.37
N ALA A 206 -7.52 -3.32 2.32
CA ALA A 206 -8.70 -4.11 2.66
C ALA A 206 -8.86 -5.34 1.74
N SER A 207 -8.66 -5.15 0.44
CA SER A 207 -8.67 -6.23 -0.55
C SER A 207 -7.55 -7.25 -0.28
N ILE A 208 -6.35 -6.80 0.08
CA ILE A 208 -5.25 -7.70 0.46
C ILE A 208 -5.62 -8.54 1.68
N VAL A 209 -6.16 -7.91 2.73
CA VAL A 209 -6.58 -8.60 3.97
C VAL A 209 -7.65 -9.66 3.69
N ASN A 210 -8.64 -9.33 2.86
CA ASN A 210 -9.69 -10.25 2.45
C ASN A 210 -9.15 -11.39 1.58
N GLY A 211 -8.29 -11.08 0.62
CA GLY A 211 -7.68 -12.07 -0.27
C GLY A 211 -6.81 -13.09 0.47
N TRP A 212 -6.02 -12.64 1.46
CA TRP A 212 -5.25 -13.53 2.32
C TRP A 212 -6.11 -14.41 3.21
N ARG A 213 -7.27 -13.90 3.66
CA ARG A 213 -8.26 -14.71 4.38
C ARG A 213 -8.70 -15.92 3.58
N VAL A 214 -8.98 -15.71 2.29
CA VAL A 214 -9.39 -16.78 1.35
C VAL A 214 -8.25 -17.78 1.15
N ARG A 215 -7.01 -17.30 1.13
CA ARG A 215 -5.80 -18.12 0.90
C ARG A 215 -5.21 -18.75 2.17
N GLY A 216 -5.84 -18.58 3.34
CA GLY A 216 -5.42 -19.20 4.59
C GLY A 216 -4.19 -18.59 5.27
N VAL A 217 -3.75 -17.41 4.84
CA VAL A 217 -2.61 -16.69 5.42
C VAL A 217 -3.09 -15.91 6.64
N LYS A 218 -2.41 -16.08 7.79
CA LYS A 218 -2.70 -15.32 9.02
C LYS A 218 -1.85 -14.05 9.07
N LEU A 219 -2.54 -12.92 9.17
CA LEU A 219 -1.94 -11.63 9.46
C LEU A 219 -1.69 -11.47 10.96
N GLU A 220 -0.45 -11.24 11.36
CA GLU A 220 -0.13 -10.74 12.70
C GLU A 220 -0.22 -9.22 12.67
N LEU A 221 -1.33 -8.67 13.17
CA LEU A 221 -1.55 -7.23 13.23
C LEU A 221 -1.08 -6.68 14.58
N GLU A 222 -0.34 -5.57 14.55
CA GLU A 222 0.07 -4.87 15.77
C GLU A 222 -1.13 -4.27 16.52
N GLY A 223 -1.05 -4.26 17.85
CA GLY A 223 -2.10 -3.72 18.72
C GLY A 223 -2.44 -2.24 18.47
N GLU A 224 -1.49 -1.47 17.95
CA GLU A 224 -1.65 -0.04 17.65
C GLU A 224 -2.55 0.22 16.43
N ILE A 225 -2.53 -0.67 15.43
CA ILE A 225 -3.47 -0.62 14.30
C ILE A 225 -4.87 -0.90 14.83
N LEU A 226 -5.00 -1.84 15.77
CA LEU A 226 -6.27 -2.22 16.37
C LEU A 226 -6.88 -1.09 17.23
N SER A 227 -6.09 -0.21 17.84
CA SER A 227 -6.61 0.93 18.61
C SER A 227 -7.05 2.11 17.75
N LYS A 228 -6.48 2.28 16.54
CA LYS A 228 -6.90 3.32 15.58
C LYS A 228 -8.16 2.95 14.79
N MET A 229 -8.58 1.69 14.84
CA MET A 229 -9.75 1.16 14.11
C MET A 229 -11.12 1.63 14.64
N THR A 230 -11.20 2.23 15.83
CA THR A 230 -12.48 2.60 16.46
C THR A 230 -12.98 4.00 16.13
N SER A 231 -12.26 4.78 15.30
CA SER A 231 -12.46 6.23 15.21
C SER A 231 -12.58 6.81 13.80
N THR A 232 -12.70 6.02 12.73
CA THR A 232 -12.74 6.57 11.35
C THR A 232 -13.83 5.92 10.49
N SER A 233 -14.93 6.66 10.26
CA SER A 233 -16.06 6.26 9.41
C SER A 233 -15.68 6.13 7.93
N ARG A 234 -14.78 6.98 7.41
CA ARG A 234 -14.35 7.00 6.01
C ARG A 234 -13.50 5.81 5.56
N ARG A 235 -12.86 5.11 6.50
CA ARG A 235 -11.92 3.99 6.23
C ARG A 235 -12.50 2.64 6.66
N ARG A 236 -13.84 2.58 6.72
CA ARG A 236 -14.64 1.43 7.16
C ARG A 236 -14.25 0.13 6.45
N HIS A 237 -13.90 0.15 5.17
CA HIS A 237 -13.53 -1.06 4.43
C HIS A 237 -12.29 -1.79 4.99
N LEU A 238 -11.22 -1.04 5.30
CA LEU A 238 -10.02 -1.63 5.91
C LEU A 238 -10.31 -2.10 7.33
N VAL A 239 -11.03 -1.28 8.10
CA VAL A 239 -11.44 -1.62 9.47
C VAL A 239 -12.28 -2.92 9.49
N GLU A 240 -13.31 -3.02 8.65
CA GLU A 240 -14.15 -4.22 8.54
C GLU A 240 -13.36 -5.46 8.13
N ALA A 241 -12.46 -5.34 7.15
CA ALA A 241 -11.62 -6.45 6.71
C ALA A 241 -10.75 -7.00 7.85
N LEU A 242 -10.14 -6.09 8.63
CA LEU A 242 -9.30 -6.44 9.79
C LEU A 242 -10.13 -7.05 10.93
N VAL A 243 -11.32 -6.51 11.24
CA VAL A 243 -12.24 -7.10 12.25
C VAL A 243 -12.67 -8.52 11.86
N ARG A 244 -13.02 -8.75 10.58
CA ARG A 244 -13.45 -10.06 10.07
C ARG A 244 -12.33 -11.12 10.12
N GLN A 245 -11.06 -10.71 10.00
CA GLN A 245 -9.92 -11.60 10.23
C GLN A 245 -9.84 -12.08 11.70
N ARG A 246 -10.11 -11.20 12.67
CA ARG A 246 -10.04 -11.50 14.11
C ARG A 246 -11.12 -12.48 14.59
N GLY A 247 -12.30 -12.49 13.96
CA GLY A 247 -13.47 -13.28 14.39
C GLY A 247 -13.30 -14.81 14.42
N LYS A 248 -12.17 -15.37 13.95
CA LYS A 248 -11.83 -16.79 14.10
C LYS A 248 -10.86 -17.04 15.26
N LYS A 249 -11.29 -16.78 16.51
CA LYS A 249 -10.75 -17.53 17.65
C LYS A 249 -11.35 -18.94 17.58
N VAL A 250 -10.52 -19.91 17.20
CA VAL A 250 -10.86 -21.33 17.20
C VAL A 250 -11.22 -21.74 18.62
N SER A 251 -12.47 -22.16 18.83
CA SER A 251 -12.87 -22.90 20.03
C SER A 251 -11.94 -24.10 20.19
N PRO A 252 -11.33 -24.34 21.36
CA PRO A 252 -10.49 -25.52 21.55
C PRO A 252 -11.38 -26.74 21.35
N LYS A 253 -11.07 -27.56 20.34
CA LYS A 253 -11.66 -28.90 20.24
C LYS A 253 -11.18 -29.66 21.47
N LYS A 254 -12.12 -29.94 22.38
CA LYS A 254 -11.99 -30.95 23.44
C LYS A 254 -11.91 -32.33 22.82
#